data_AF-A0A2W2L1K0-F1
#
_entry.id   AF-A0A2W2L1K0-F1
#
_cell.length_a   1.000
_cell.length_b   1.000
_cell.length_c   1.000
_cell.angle_alpha   90.00
_cell.angle_beta   90.00
_cell.angle_gamma   90.00
#
_symmetry.space_group_name_H-M   'P 1'
#
loop_
_entity.id
_entity.type
_entity.pdbx_description
1 polymer ?
#
loop_
_entity_poly.entity_id
_entity_poly.type
_entity_poly.pdbx_seq_one_letter_code
_entity_poly.pdbx_strand_id
1 'polypeptide(L)'
;MLLWINGPFGGGKTQTAHEIQRRLPGSVICDPEHAGFGLRRMLPPELRGDFQELASWRQGVVEVLDLALTRHEGVVVAPMTVTDFGHFAETVGRLRELGHDVRHFTLLAERETVLKRLRERGLGHLLAYAGGKNAGLGRKTWAVQQLDHCLERLREPEFAEHLWTDRSTVPKTADRIAVLAGLTLRPNTEGPLRTRLRQARVGVRHIRFD
;
A
#
# COMPACT_ATOMS: atom_id res chain seq x y z
N MET A 1 0.91 -0.89 17.64
CA MET A 1 0.08 -0.01 16.79
C MET A 1 0.24 -0.41 15.32
N LEU A 2 -0.86 -0.49 14.59
CA LEU A 2 -0.91 -0.70 13.14
C LEU A 2 -1.24 0.60 12.41
N LEU A 3 -0.39 0.98 11.45
CA LEU A 3 -0.70 1.98 10.42
C LEU A 3 -1.14 1.27 9.14
N TRP A 4 -2.45 1.21 8.91
CA TRP A 4 -3.00 0.70 7.65
C TRP A 4 -3.13 1.84 6.64
N ILE A 5 -2.38 1.75 5.54
CA ILE A 5 -2.37 2.77 4.48
C ILE A 5 -3.10 2.20 3.28
N ASN A 6 -4.36 2.59 3.12
CA ASN A 6 -5.23 2.25 2.01
C ASN A 6 -5.16 3.31 0.88
N GLY A 7 -5.77 3.04 -0.27
CA GLY A 7 -5.72 3.94 -1.44
C GLY A 7 -5.70 3.18 -2.76
N PRO A 8 -5.91 3.84 -3.92
CA PRO A 8 -5.92 3.18 -5.21
C PRO A 8 -4.51 2.73 -5.64
N PHE A 9 -4.44 1.88 -6.66
CA PHE A 9 -3.17 1.51 -7.29
C PHE A 9 -2.49 2.77 -7.87
N GLY A 10 -1.23 3.01 -7.49
CA GLY A 10 -0.53 4.25 -7.86
C GLY A 10 -0.84 5.46 -6.96
N GLY A 11 -1.64 5.29 -5.90
CA GLY A 11 -1.94 6.33 -4.90
C GLY A 11 -0.78 6.71 -3.97
N GLY A 12 0.40 6.11 -4.12
CA GLY A 12 1.60 6.45 -3.32
C GLY A 12 1.71 5.71 -1.99
N LYS A 13 0.87 4.72 -1.71
CA LYS A 13 0.86 3.94 -0.46
C LYS A 13 2.23 3.37 -0.09
N THR A 14 2.82 2.58 -0.99
CA THR A 14 4.13 1.94 -0.79
C THR A 14 5.24 2.96 -0.55
N GLN A 15 5.25 4.07 -1.30
CA GLN A 15 6.24 5.12 -1.10
C GLN A 15 6.07 5.79 0.26
N THR A 16 4.82 6.04 0.67
CA THR A 16 4.49 6.64 1.97
C THR A 16 4.85 5.71 3.13
N ALA A 17 4.57 4.40 3.01
CA ALA A 17 4.97 3.40 4.00
C ALA A 17 6.49 3.35 4.20
N HIS A 18 7.26 3.32 3.10
CA HIS A 18 8.73 3.33 3.14
C HIS A 18 9.29 4.65 3.69
N GLU A 19 8.62 5.77 3.41
CA GLU A 19 8.99 7.07 3.95
C GLU A 19 8.78 7.15 5.47
N ILE A 20 7.66 6.63 5.96
CA ILE A 20 7.38 6.48 7.40
C ILE A 20 8.43 5.57 8.02
N GLN A 21 8.66 4.38 7.45
CA GLN A 21 9.61 3.41 8.00
C GLN A 21 11.02 4.00 8.17
N ARG A 22 11.49 4.72 7.15
CA ARG A 22 12.79 5.40 7.19
C ARG A 22 12.90 6.42 8.31
N ARG A 23 11.80 7.14 8.58
CA ARG A 23 11.78 8.29 9.50
C ARG A 23 11.26 7.93 10.90
N LEU A 24 10.74 6.72 11.08
CA LEU A 24 10.25 6.17 12.34
C LEU A 24 11.07 4.93 12.73
N PRO A 25 12.18 5.10 13.47
CA PRO A 25 13.02 3.98 13.90
C PRO A 25 12.23 2.93 14.66
N GLY A 26 12.58 1.66 14.46
CA GLY A 26 11.87 0.54 15.08
C GLY A 26 10.54 0.20 14.41
N SER A 27 10.06 0.97 13.43
CA SER A 27 8.89 0.56 12.64
C SER A 27 9.25 -0.48 11.56
N VAL A 28 8.28 -1.32 11.23
CA VAL A 28 8.41 -2.39 10.23
C VAL A 28 7.29 -2.31 9.21
N ILE A 29 7.55 -2.76 7.98
CA ILE A 29 6.52 -2.87 6.95
C ILE A 29 6.10 -4.33 6.83
N CYS A 30 4.82 -4.59 7.07
CA CYS A 30 4.18 -5.88 6.86
C CYS A 30 3.19 -5.71 5.71
N ASP A 31 3.60 -6.08 4.51
CA ASP A 31 2.82 -5.87 3.28
C ASP A 31 1.89 -7.07 3.01
N PRO A 32 0.55 -6.90 3.12
CA PRO A 32 -0.43 -7.97 2.91
C PRO A 32 -0.41 -8.59 1.50
N GLU A 33 0.15 -7.91 0.49
CA GLU A 33 0.26 -8.48 -0.85
C GLU A 33 1.17 -9.73 -0.86
N HIS A 34 2.11 -9.87 0.08
CA HIS A 34 2.98 -11.05 0.16
C HIS A 34 2.21 -12.35 0.39
N ALA A 35 1.20 -12.33 1.27
CA ALA A 35 0.31 -13.47 1.48
C ALA A 35 -0.45 -13.81 0.18
N GLY A 36 -0.96 -12.79 -0.52
CA GLY A 36 -1.66 -12.95 -1.79
C GLY A 36 -0.80 -13.58 -2.88
N PHE A 37 0.46 -13.17 -2.99
CA PHE A 37 1.41 -13.78 -3.93
C PHE A 37 1.78 -15.21 -3.58
N GLY A 38 1.90 -15.53 -2.29
CA GLY A 38 2.10 -16.91 -1.83
C GLY A 38 0.94 -17.81 -2.26
N LEU A 39 -0.30 -17.37 -1.99
CA LEU A 39 -1.51 -18.10 -2.40
C LEU A 39 -1.59 -18.28 -3.91
N ARG A 40 -1.34 -17.21 -4.69
CA ARG A 40 -1.37 -17.28 -6.17
C ARG A 40 -0.36 -18.29 -6.74
N ARG A 41 0.79 -18.49 -6.08
CA ARG A 41 1.81 -19.47 -6.48
C ARG A 41 1.42 -20.90 -6.15
N MET A 42 0.78 -21.09 -5.00
CA MET A 42 0.42 -22.41 -4.49
C MET A 42 -0.86 -22.94 -5.13
N LEU A 43 -1.78 -22.06 -5.54
CA LEU A 43 -3.06 -22.47 -6.11
C LEU A 43 -2.93 -22.91 -7.58
N PRO A 44 -3.76 -23.88 -8.02
CA PRO A 44 -3.96 -24.21 -9.43
C PRO A 44 -4.34 -22.98 -10.25
N PRO A 45 -3.93 -22.87 -11.53
CA PRO A 45 -4.21 -21.72 -12.39
C PRO A 45 -5.68 -21.27 -12.42
N GLU A 46 -6.61 -22.22 -12.36
CA GLU A 46 -8.06 -22.00 -12.44
C GLU A 46 -8.59 -21.27 -11.21
N LEU A 47 -7.86 -21.34 -10.08
CA LEU A 47 -8.22 -20.69 -8.82
C LEU A 47 -7.44 -19.39 -8.58
N ARG A 48 -6.62 -18.94 -9.54
CA ARG A 48 -5.80 -17.71 -9.43
C ARG A 48 -6.63 -16.47 -9.80
N GLY A 49 -7.64 -16.16 -8.98
CA GLY A 49 -8.43 -14.92 -9.05
C GLY A 49 -7.78 -13.76 -8.29
N ASP A 50 -8.58 -12.75 -7.95
CA ASP A 50 -8.18 -11.77 -6.93
C ASP A 50 -8.03 -12.49 -5.60
N PHE A 51 -6.84 -12.39 -5.00
CA PHE A 51 -6.57 -13.08 -3.73
C PHE A 51 -7.38 -12.50 -2.57
N GLN A 52 -7.91 -11.27 -2.70
CA GLN A 52 -8.72 -10.65 -1.64
C GLN A 52 -10.05 -11.35 -1.41
N GLU A 53 -10.58 -12.01 -2.44
CA GLU A 53 -11.79 -12.85 -2.38
C GLU A 53 -11.58 -14.13 -1.56
N LEU A 54 -10.32 -14.56 -1.41
CA LEU A 54 -9.99 -15.78 -0.68
C LEU A 54 -10.03 -15.53 0.83
N ALA A 55 -10.89 -16.28 1.54
CA ALA A 55 -10.92 -16.27 3.00
C ALA A 55 -9.54 -16.60 3.61
N SER A 56 -8.77 -17.48 2.97
CA SER A 56 -7.40 -17.82 3.39
C SER A 56 -6.44 -16.64 3.33
N TRP A 57 -6.62 -15.71 2.38
CA TRP A 57 -5.85 -14.46 2.37
C TRP A 57 -6.25 -13.57 3.54
N ARG A 58 -7.55 -13.33 3.73
CA ARG A 58 -8.05 -12.44 4.80
C ARG A 58 -7.64 -12.93 6.19
N GLN A 59 -7.85 -14.22 6.46
CA GLN A 59 -7.43 -14.87 7.70
C GLN A 59 -5.90 -14.85 7.87
N GLY A 60 -5.15 -15.16 6.81
CA GLY A 60 -3.69 -15.16 6.86
C GLY A 60 -3.10 -13.76 7.12
N VAL A 61 -3.71 -12.70 6.57
CA VAL A 61 -3.32 -11.32 6.86
C VAL A 61 -3.56 -10.97 8.32
N VAL A 62 -4.73 -11.34 8.87
CA VAL A 62 -5.03 -11.12 10.29
C VAL A 62 -4.03 -11.86 11.17
N GLU A 63 -3.78 -13.15 10.92
CA GLU A 63 -2.85 -13.98 11.69
C GLU A 63 -1.44 -13.37 11.73
N VAL A 64 -0.90 -13.00 10.57
CA VAL A 64 0.45 -12.44 10.47
C VAL A 64 0.54 -11.07 11.14
N LEU A 65 -0.47 -10.21 10.96
CA LEU A 65 -0.48 -8.89 11.57
C LEU A 65 -0.74 -8.94 13.08
N ASP A 66 -1.58 -9.84 13.57
CA ASP A 66 -1.80 -10.08 15.00
C ASP A 66 -0.50 -10.51 15.69
N LEU A 67 0.20 -11.49 15.11
CA LEU A 67 1.51 -11.92 15.59
C LEU A 67 2.52 -10.77 15.60
N ALA A 68 2.60 -10.01 14.51
CA ALA A 68 3.51 -8.87 14.42
C ALA A 68 3.19 -7.81 15.48
N LEU A 69 1.92 -7.42 15.63
CA LEU A 69 1.49 -6.41 16.60
C LEU A 69 1.66 -6.85 18.04
N THR A 70 1.57 -8.15 18.31
CA THR A 70 1.75 -8.72 19.64
C THR A 70 3.22 -8.87 20.02
N ARG A 71 4.10 -9.19 19.07
CA ARG A 71 5.52 -9.52 19.34
C ARG A 71 6.49 -8.39 19.05
N HIS A 72 6.07 -7.36 18.32
CA HIS A 72 6.90 -6.24 17.92
C HIS A 72 6.49 -4.97 18.67
N GLU A 73 7.45 -4.35 19.38
CA GLU A 73 7.18 -3.14 20.18
C GLU A 73 6.97 -1.88 19.32
N GLY A 74 7.49 -1.87 18.08
CA GLY A 74 7.40 -0.72 17.18
C GLY A 74 6.10 -0.66 16.37
N VAL A 75 5.98 0.40 15.56
CA VAL A 75 4.83 0.56 14.66
C VAL A 75 4.92 -0.41 13.49
N VAL A 76 3.84 -1.15 13.23
CA VAL A 76 3.67 -1.98 12.04
C VAL A 76 2.96 -1.16 10.96
N VAL A 77 3.52 -1.09 9.76
CA VAL A 77 2.96 -0.33 8.63
C VAL A 77 2.51 -1.31 7.54
N ALA A 78 1.24 -1.26 7.18
CA ALA A 78 0.64 -2.15 6.18
C ALA A 78 0.05 -1.33 5.02
N PRO A 79 0.76 -1.22 3.87
CA PRO A 79 0.19 -0.64 2.66
C PRO A 79 -0.67 -1.69 1.93
N MET A 80 -1.93 -1.37 1.61
CA MET A 80 -2.81 -2.29 0.87
C MET A 80 -3.86 -1.52 0.05
N THR A 81 -4.49 -2.14 -0.95
CA THR A 81 -5.71 -1.62 -1.58
C THR A 81 -6.88 -2.54 -1.22
N VAL A 82 -7.79 -2.11 -0.34
CA VAL A 82 -9.03 -2.85 -0.04
C VAL A 82 -10.21 -1.91 -0.27
N THR A 83 -11.10 -2.30 -1.19
CA THR A 83 -12.25 -1.50 -1.64
C THR A 83 -13.58 -2.11 -1.26
N ASP A 84 -13.59 -3.38 -0.88
CA ASP A 84 -14.77 -4.06 -0.39
C ASP A 84 -14.87 -3.93 1.14
N PHE A 85 -16.04 -3.53 1.62
CA PHE A 85 -16.29 -3.33 3.05
C PHE A 85 -16.24 -4.64 3.84
N GLY A 86 -16.75 -5.74 3.29
CA GLY A 86 -16.71 -7.06 3.93
C GLY A 86 -15.27 -7.54 4.11
N HIS A 87 -14.45 -7.42 3.07
CA HIS A 87 -13.02 -7.75 3.14
C HIS A 87 -12.27 -6.85 4.12
N PHE A 88 -12.63 -5.57 4.20
CA PHE A 88 -12.07 -4.64 5.17
C PHE A 88 -12.45 -5.01 6.61
N ALA A 89 -13.71 -5.37 6.85
CA ALA A 89 -14.19 -5.83 8.16
C ALA A 89 -13.51 -7.13 8.59
N GLU A 90 -13.38 -8.11 7.68
CA GLU A 90 -12.72 -9.40 7.96
C GLU A 90 -11.20 -9.27 8.17
N THR A 91 -10.59 -8.14 7.82
CA THR A 91 -9.15 -7.88 8.01
C THR A 91 -8.90 -6.81 9.07
N VAL A 92 -9.00 -5.55 8.69
CA VAL A 92 -8.75 -4.38 9.55
C VAL A 92 -9.77 -4.32 10.70
N GLY A 93 -11.04 -4.62 10.41
CA GLY A 93 -12.07 -4.72 11.44
C GLY A 93 -11.74 -5.81 12.46
N ARG A 94 -11.37 -7.01 12.00
CA ARG A 94 -10.99 -8.11 12.87
C ARG A 94 -9.78 -7.80 13.76
N LEU A 95 -8.77 -7.11 13.23
CA LEU A 95 -7.63 -6.67 14.04
C LEU A 95 -8.02 -5.67 15.14
N ARG A 96 -9.00 -4.81 14.89
CA ARG A 96 -9.57 -3.92 15.93
C ARG A 96 -10.32 -4.72 16.99
N GLU A 97 -11.10 -5.73 16.60
CA GLU A 97 -11.82 -6.61 17.53
C GLU A 97 -10.86 -7.41 18.43
N LEU A 98 -9.69 -7.76 17.93
CA LEU A 98 -8.62 -8.40 18.71
C LEU A 98 -7.92 -7.43 19.70
N GLY A 99 -8.33 -6.16 19.72
CA GLY A 99 -7.84 -5.16 20.68
C GLY A 99 -6.63 -4.36 20.21
N HIS A 100 -6.20 -4.50 18.96
CA HIS A 100 -5.07 -3.74 18.44
C HIS A 100 -5.43 -2.27 18.18
N ASP A 101 -4.49 -1.36 18.47
CA ASP A 101 -4.58 0.04 18.03
C ASP A 101 -4.33 0.14 16.53
N VAL A 102 -5.41 0.27 15.75
CA VAL A 102 -5.40 0.34 14.29
C VAL A 102 -5.76 1.74 13.81
N ARG A 103 -4.79 2.42 13.20
CA ARG A 103 -4.96 3.70 12.53
C ARG A 103 -5.02 3.48 11.03
N HIS A 104 -6.16 3.80 10.45
CA HIS A 104 -6.46 3.60 9.04
C HIS A 104 -6.46 4.93 8.30
N PHE A 105 -5.79 5.00 7.16
CA PHE A 105 -5.75 6.17 6.30
C PHE A 105 -5.97 5.76 4.86
N THR A 106 -6.80 6.51 4.14
CA THR A 106 -7.05 6.26 2.71
C THR A 106 -6.44 7.37 1.88
N LEU A 107 -5.38 7.04 1.14
CA LEU A 107 -4.75 7.98 0.21
C LEU A 107 -5.61 8.11 -1.04
N LEU A 108 -6.22 9.28 -1.24
CA LEU A 108 -6.98 9.59 -2.44
C LEU A 108 -6.16 10.47 -3.38
N ALA A 109 -6.49 10.40 -4.66
CA ALA A 109 -6.02 11.31 -5.68
C ALA A 109 -7.05 11.40 -6.80
N GLU A 110 -7.05 12.51 -7.52
CA GLU A 110 -7.83 12.63 -8.74
C GLU A 110 -7.39 11.56 -9.75
N ARG A 111 -8.35 11.08 -10.53
CA ARG A 111 -8.13 10.05 -11.55
C ARG A 111 -6.96 10.39 -12.46
N GLU A 112 -6.89 11.64 -12.92
CA GLU A 112 -5.83 12.12 -13.80
C GLU A 112 -4.45 12.01 -13.16
N THR A 113 -4.34 12.37 -11.88
CA THR A 113 -3.14 12.23 -11.07
C THR A 113 -2.72 10.76 -10.97
N VAL A 114 -3.66 9.85 -10.68
CA VAL A 114 -3.36 8.42 -10.57
C VAL A 114 -2.91 7.86 -11.92
N LEU A 115 -3.59 8.21 -13.01
CA LEU A 115 -3.20 7.79 -14.37
C LEU A 115 -1.84 8.33 -14.77
N LYS A 116 -1.51 9.58 -14.42
CA LYS A 116 -0.18 10.15 -14.64
C LYS A 116 0.90 9.35 -13.90
N ARG A 117 0.69 9.06 -12.60
CA ARG A 117 1.62 8.25 -11.79
C ARG A 117 1.79 6.83 -12.32
N LEU A 118 0.69 6.19 -12.74
CA LEU A 118 0.72 4.87 -13.37
C LEU A 118 1.50 4.89 -14.69
N ARG A 119 1.36 5.94 -15.51
CA ARG A 119 2.15 6.13 -16.73
C ARG A 119 3.64 6.31 -16.44
N GLU A 120 4.00 7.17 -15.48
CA GLU A 120 5.39 7.41 -15.07
C GLU A 120 6.05 6.13 -14.54
N ARG A 121 5.32 5.32 -13.75
CA ARG A 121 5.78 3.99 -13.32
C ARG A 121 5.99 3.05 -14.51
N GLY A 122 5.11 3.11 -15.51
CA GLY A 122 5.23 2.35 -16.76
C GLY A 122 6.45 2.74 -17.61
N LEU A 123 6.84 4.01 -17.62
CA LEU A 123 8.07 4.47 -18.29
C LEU A 123 9.32 3.96 -17.56
N GLY A 124 9.30 3.91 -16.23
CA GLY A 124 10.32 3.19 -15.45
C GLY A 124 10.37 1.70 -15.77
N HIS A 125 9.21 1.09 -16.08
CA HIS A 125 9.08 -0.29 -16.54
C HIS A 125 9.72 -0.51 -17.92
N LEU A 126 9.58 0.44 -18.84
CA LEU A 126 10.22 0.45 -20.16
C LEU A 126 11.74 0.61 -20.07
N LEU A 127 12.23 1.48 -19.16
CA LEU A 127 13.66 1.63 -18.90
C LEU A 127 14.26 0.38 -18.23
N ALA A 128 13.52 -0.32 -17.36
CA ALA A 128 13.92 -1.62 -16.81
C ALA A 128 13.80 -2.76 -17.84
N TYR A 129 12.88 -2.65 -18.80
CA TYR A 129 12.65 -3.62 -19.87
C TYR A 129 13.78 -3.67 -20.91
N ALA A 130 14.63 -2.65 -21.00
CA ALA A 130 15.90 -2.73 -21.73
C ALA A 130 16.83 -3.85 -21.18
N GLY A 131 16.54 -4.42 -20.00
CA GLY A 131 17.16 -5.63 -19.45
C GLY A 131 16.44 -6.96 -19.74
N GLY A 132 15.34 -6.95 -20.51
CA GLY A 132 14.61 -8.13 -21.00
C GLY A 132 13.61 -8.75 -20.01
N LYS A 133 12.29 -8.58 -20.28
CA LYS A 133 11.15 -9.53 -20.10
C LYS A 133 9.80 -8.86 -19.75
N ASN A 134 8.72 -9.36 -20.36
CA ASN A 134 7.41 -8.73 -20.62
C ASN A 134 6.36 -8.72 -19.48
N ALA A 135 6.77 -8.79 -18.20
CA ALA A 135 5.81 -8.99 -17.10
C ALA A 135 5.03 -7.72 -16.65
N GLY A 136 5.42 -6.53 -17.12
CA GLY A 136 4.90 -5.24 -16.61
C GLY A 136 3.56 -4.75 -17.17
N LEU A 137 3.19 -5.22 -18.37
CA LEU A 137 2.09 -4.63 -19.13
C LEU A 137 0.71 -5.05 -18.59
N GLY A 138 0.53 -6.32 -18.21
CA GLY A 138 -0.77 -6.82 -17.72
C GLY A 138 -1.24 -6.17 -16.41
N ARG A 139 -0.31 -5.87 -15.49
CA ARG A 139 -0.60 -5.24 -14.20
C ARG A 139 -1.08 -3.80 -14.35
N LYS A 140 -0.59 -3.09 -15.38
CA LYS A 140 -1.03 -1.72 -15.70
C LYS A 140 -2.45 -1.72 -16.25
N THR A 141 -2.79 -2.66 -17.14
CA THR A 141 -4.15 -2.78 -17.69
C THR A 141 -5.15 -3.07 -16.58
N TRP A 142 -4.84 -4.02 -15.68
CA TRP A 142 -5.70 -4.34 -14.54
C TRP A 142 -5.84 -3.16 -13.56
N ALA A 143 -4.75 -2.49 -13.20
CA ALA A 143 -4.79 -1.34 -12.30
C ALA A 143 -5.60 -0.15 -12.86
N VAL A 144 -5.59 0.05 -14.17
CA VAL A 144 -6.40 1.08 -14.84
C VAL A 144 -7.87 0.66 -14.92
N GLN A 145 -8.16 -0.62 -15.21
CA GLN A 145 -9.52 -1.15 -15.22
C GLN A 145 -10.20 -1.05 -13.85
N GLN A 146 -9.45 -1.29 -12.77
CA GLN A 146 -9.96 -1.21 -11.40
C GLN A 146 -9.95 0.22 -10.82
N LEU A 147 -9.37 1.20 -11.53
CA LEU A 147 -9.13 2.53 -10.98
C LEU A 147 -10.43 3.26 -10.60
N ASP A 148 -11.39 3.26 -11.52
CA ASP A 148 -12.64 4.01 -11.35
C ASP A 148 -13.46 3.40 -10.20
N HIS A 149 -13.58 2.07 -10.17
CA HIS A 149 -14.18 1.34 -9.05
C HIS A 149 -13.47 1.61 -7.72
N CYS A 150 -12.13 1.56 -7.69
CA CYS A 150 -11.36 1.84 -6.48
C CYS A 150 -11.60 3.25 -5.96
N LEU A 151 -11.59 4.26 -6.85
CA LEU A 151 -11.74 5.66 -6.45
C LEU A 151 -13.15 5.97 -5.93
N GLU A 152 -14.18 5.33 -6.48
CA GLU A 152 -15.56 5.45 -6.00
C GLU A 152 -15.70 4.83 -4.61
N ARG A 153 -15.31 3.56 -4.45
CA ARG A 153 -15.40 2.84 -3.19
C ARG A 153 -14.60 3.49 -2.06
N LEU A 154 -13.36 3.88 -2.34
CA LEU A 154 -12.47 4.47 -1.34
C LEU A 154 -12.87 5.89 -0.91
N ARG A 155 -13.93 6.47 -1.47
CA ARG A 155 -14.52 7.73 -0.96
C ARG A 155 -15.60 7.48 0.09
N GLU A 156 -16.05 6.24 0.24
CA GLU A 156 -17.07 5.87 1.22
C GLU A 156 -16.58 6.17 2.65
N PRO A 157 -17.42 6.74 3.54
CA PRO A 157 -17.04 7.12 4.90
C PRO A 157 -16.40 6.01 5.74
N GLU A 158 -16.74 4.75 5.44
CA GLU A 158 -16.26 3.53 6.08
C GLU A 158 -14.74 3.38 5.95
N PHE A 159 -14.13 3.92 4.89
CA PHE A 159 -12.68 3.95 4.67
C PHE A 159 -12.01 5.18 5.31
N ALA A 160 -12.58 5.67 6.41
CA ALA A 160 -12.24 6.91 7.10
C ALA A 160 -10.75 7.26 7.22
N GLU A 161 -10.56 8.57 7.31
CA GLU A 161 -9.38 9.42 7.14
C GLU A 161 -8.78 9.46 5.72
N HIS A 162 -9.52 10.14 4.84
CA HIS A 162 -9.13 10.43 3.46
C HIS A 162 -8.04 11.52 3.39
N LEU A 163 -6.89 11.18 2.81
CA LEU A 163 -5.79 12.10 2.56
C LEU A 163 -5.61 12.30 1.05
N TRP A 164 -5.94 13.51 0.58
CA TRP A 164 -5.77 13.87 -0.83
C TRP A 164 -4.30 14.14 -1.15
N THR A 165 -3.76 13.39 -2.12
CA THR A 165 -2.32 13.38 -2.41
C THR A 165 -1.94 14.11 -3.69
N ASP A 166 -2.88 14.74 -4.41
CA ASP A 166 -2.64 15.40 -5.71
C ASP A 166 -1.53 16.44 -5.67
N ARG A 167 -1.54 17.25 -4.60
CA ARG A 167 -0.59 18.34 -4.38
C ARG A 167 0.34 18.08 -3.20
N SER A 168 0.31 16.86 -2.64
CA SER A 168 1.15 16.47 -1.52
C SER A 168 2.34 15.64 -1.99
N THR A 169 3.51 15.91 -1.43
CA THR A 169 4.68 15.06 -1.64
C THR A 169 4.62 13.88 -0.66
N VAL A 170 5.27 12.76 -0.99
CA VAL A 170 5.34 11.60 -0.11
C VAL A 170 5.84 11.95 1.31
N PRO A 171 6.90 12.78 1.51
CA PRO A 171 7.28 13.23 2.85
C PRO A 171 6.18 13.98 3.59
N LYS A 172 5.46 14.89 2.91
CA LYS A 172 4.35 15.63 3.51
C LYS A 172 3.17 14.73 3.87
N THR A 173 2.85 13.75 3.02
CA THR A 173 1.81 12.75 3.31
C THR A 173 2.21 11.89 4.51
N ALA A 174 3.47 11.47 4.59
CA ALA A 174 4.00 10.74 5.75
C ALA A 174 3.93 11.58 7.04
N ASP A 175 4.31 12.86 6.97
CA ASP A 175 4.19 13.80 8.10
C ASP A 175 2.74 13.93 8.56
N ARG A 176 1.81 14.07 7.62
CA ARG A 176 0.39 14.19 7.93
C ARG A 176 -0.16 12.93 8.62
N ILE A 177 0.14 11.74 8.09
CA ILE A 177 -0.23 10.46 8.71
C ILE A 177 0.34 10.38 10.13
N ALA A 178 1.62 10.72 10.31
CA ALA A 178 2.25 10.63 11.61
C ALA A 178 1.60 11.56 12.64
N VAL A 179 1.33 12.81 12.29
CA VAL A 179 0.62 13.76 13.17
C VAL A 179 -0.75 13.22 13.60
N LEU A 180 -1.51 12.68 12.64
CA LEU A 180 -2.85 12.13 12.91
C LEU A 180 -2.81 10.84 13.74
N ALA A 181 -1.75 10.05 13.60
CA ALA A 181 -1.50 8.87 14.40
C ALA A 181 -0.82 9.15 15.76
N GLY A 182 -0.51 10.42 16.08
CA GLY A 182 0.20 10.78 17.32
C GLY A 182 1.68 10.37 17.34
N LEU A 183 2.29 10.20 16.16
CA LEU A 183 3.68 9.77 15.98
C LEU A 183 4.58 10.95 15.61
N THR A 184 5.85 10.87 16.03
CA THR A 184 6.87 11.87 15.67
C THR A 184 7.88 11.25 14.72
N LEU A 185 7.83 11.65 13.45
CA LEU A 185 8.85 11.27 12.46
C LEU A 185 10.10 12.13 12.62
N ARG A 186 11.27 11.53 12.44
CA ARG A 186 12.52 12.28 12.22
C ARG A 186 12.34 13.24 11.03
N PRO A 187 12.91 14.45 11.05
CA PRO A 187 12.75 15.40 9.94
C PRO A 187 13.34 14.83 8.65
N ASN A 188 12.72 15.13 7.50
CA ASN A 188 13.32 14.83 6.21
C ASN A 188 14.37 15.88 5.86
N THR A 189 15.65 15.59 6.13
CA THR A 189 16.78 16.48 5.85
C THR A 189 17.35 16.34 4.44
N GLU A 190 16.76 15.47 3.61
CA GLU A 190 17.26 15.23 2.26
C GLU A 190 16.76 16.26 1.23
N GLY A 191 17.66 16.65 0.32
CA GLY A 191 17.31 17.49 -0.82
C GLY A 191 16.30 16.82 -1.79
N PRO A 192 15.62 17.61 -2.65
CA PRO A 192 14.55 17.11 -3.53
C PRO A 192 15.00 16.01 -4.49
N LEU A 193 16.22 16.11 -5.02
CA LEU A 193 16.77 15.13 -5.97
C LEU A 193 17.03 13.77 -5.31
N ARG A 194 17.65 13.74 -4.12
CA ARG A 194 17.89 12.50 -3.38
C ARG A 194 16.59 11.82 -2.95
N THR A 195 15.61 12.62 -2.55
CA THR A 195 14.25 12.15 -2.23
C THR A 195 13.60 11.47 -3.44
N ARG A 196 13.63 12.09 -4.62
CA ARG A 196 13.07 11.51 -5.85
C ARG A 196 13.79 10.23 -6.26
N LEU A 197 15.12 10.21 -6.22
CA LEU A 197 15.92 9.02 -6.56
C LEU A 197 15.57 7.84 -5.64
N ARG A 198 15.44 8.08 -4.33
CA ARG A 198 15.02 7.04 -3.37
C ARG A 198 13.62 6.53 -3.68
N GLN A 199 12.67 7.40 -3.93
CA GLN A 199 11.29 7.01 -4.26
C GLN A 199 11.23 6.18 -5.54
N ALA A 200 12.03 6.53 -6.55
CA ALA A 200 12.19 5.72 -7.76
C ALA A 200 12.78 4.34 -7.43
N ARG A 201 13.80 4.26 -6.57
CA ARG A 201 14.39 2.98 -6.12
C ARG A 201 13.39 2.11 -5.36
N VAL A 202 12.56 2.68 -4.49
CA VAL A 202 11.46 1.97 -3.82
C VAL A 202 10.47 1.45 -4.86
N GLY A 203 10.11 2.28 -5.84
CA GLY A 203 9.24 1.89 -6.95
C GLY A 203 9.80 0.69 -7.72
N VAL A 204 11.09 0.71 -8.09
CA VAL A 204 11.76 -0.38 -8.81
C VAL A 204 11.85 -1.65 -7.97
N ARG A 205 12.18 -1.55 -6.67
CA ARG A 205 12.22 -2.72 -5.76
C ARG A 205 10.85 -3.38 -5.57
N HIS A 206 9.78 -2.61 -5.71
CA HIS A 206 8.40 -3.10 -5.68
C HIS A 206 7.87 -3.48 -7.06
N ILE A 207 8.68 -3.40 -8.12
CA ILE A 207 8.43 -4.15 -9.35
C ILE A 207 8.77 -5.60 -9.02
N ARG A 208 7.80 -6.31 -8.45
CA ARG A 208 7.91 -7.75 -8.16
C ARG A 208 7.73 -8.49 -9.48
N PHE A 209 8.83 -9.11 -9.93
CA PHE A 209 8.91 -9.98 -11.10
C PHE A 209 8.39 -11.37 -10.73
N ASP A 210 7.07 -11.48 -10.57
CA ASP A 210 6.37 -12.73 -10.29
C ASP A 210 5.29 -13.00 -11.35
#